data_AF-A0A970VW22-F1
#
_entry.id   AF-A0A970VW22-F1
#
_cell.length_a   1.000
_cell.length_b   1.000
_cell.length_c   1.000
_cell.angle_alpha   90.00
_cell.angle_beta   90.00
_cell.angle_gamma   90.00
#
_symmetry.space_group_name_H-M   'P 1'
#
loop_
_entity.id
_entity.type
_entity.pdbx_description
1 polymer ?
#
loop_
_entity_poly.entity_id
_entity_poly.type
_entity_poly.pdbx_seq_one_letter_code
_entity_poly.pdbx_strand_id
1 'polypeptide(L)' 'MSKADEIFISMCREILDNGFSSEGQQVRAKWADGTPAHTIKKFAVINRYDLAEEFPILTLRKINWQGAIDELLW' A
#
# COMPACT_ATOMS: atom_id res chain seq x y z
N MET A 1 -10.52 5.31 14.38
CA MET A 1 -9.71 4.93 13.19
C MET A 1 -9.66 3.42 13.21
N SER A 2 -9.87 2.70 12.09
CA SER A 2 -9.86 1.23 12.14
C SER A 2 -8.45 0.71 12.44
N LYS A 3 -8.33 -0.54 12.91
CA LYS A 3 -7.01 -1.16 13.12
C LYS A 3 -6.23 -1.22 11.81
N ALA A 4 -6.92 -1.49 10.70
CA ALA A 4 -6.35 -1.43 9.36
C ALA A 4 -5.75 -0.07 9.00
N ASP A 5 -6.42 1.03 9.33
CA ASP A 5 -5.93 2.38 9.06
C ASP A 5 -4.68 2.72 9.89
N GLU A 6 -4.66 2.37 11.17
CA GLU A 6 -3.51 2.61 12.05
C GLU A 6 -2.26 1.89 11.54
N ILE A 7 -2.39 0.61 11.21
CA ILE A 7 -1.30 -0.21 10.66
C ILE A 7 -0.82 0.39 9.33
N PHE A 8 -1.75 0.75 8.44
CA PHE A 8 -1.42 1.34 7.15
C PHE A 8 -0.67 2.66 7.27
N ILE A 9 -1.14 3.58 8.12
CA ILE A 9 -0.48 4.88 8.35
C ILE A 9 0.92 4.68 8.93
N SER A 10 1.06 3.79 9.91
CA SER A 10 2.37 3.49 10.52
C SER A 10 3.35 2.95 9.48
N MET A 11 2.90 2.03 8.62
CA MET A 11 3.71 1.49 7.54
C MET A 11 4.10 2.57 6.52
N CYS A 12 3.16 3.43 6.12
CA CYS A 12 3.44 4.50 5.17
C CYS A 12 4.48 5.49 5.71
N ARG A 13 4.37 5.91 6.98
CA ARG A 13 5.37 6.78 7.62
C ARG A 13 6.75 6.13 7.60
N GLU A 14 6.82 4.85 7.96
CA GLU A 14 8.09 4.12 7.98
C GLU A 14 8.72 3.95 6.58
N ILE A 15 7.91 3.81 5.53
CA ILE A 15 8.41 3.82 4.14
C ILE A 15 8.97 5.19 3.76
N LEU A 16 8.28 6.28 4.14
CA LEU A 16 8.70 7.63 3.81
C LEU A 16 9.98 8.04 4.56
N ASP A 17 10.08 7.70 5.84
CA ASP A 17 11.18 8.12 6.70
C ASP A 17 12.43 7.23 6.52
N ASN A 18 12.23 5.92 6.35
CA ASN A 18 13.30 4.91 6.42
C ASN A 18 13.36 3.96 5.21
N GLY A 19 12.58 4.21 4.15
CA GLY A 19 12.53 3.32 3.00
C GLY A 19 13.73 3.46 2.05
N PHE A 20 13.95 2.40 1.26
CA PHE A 20 14.98 2.37 0.23
C PHE A 20 14.48 3.02 -1.07
N SER A 21 15.22 3.99 -1.59
CA SER A 21 14.92 4.66 -2.86
C SER A 21 15.45 3.87 -4.06
N SER A 22 14.67 3.85 -5.14
CA SER A 22 15.07 3.32 -6.45
C SER A 22 15.65 4.38 -7.39
N GLU A 23 15.88 5.61 -6.92
CA GLU A 23 16.58 6.63 -7.69
C GLU A 23 17.98 6.15 -8.11
N GLY A 24 18.40 6.51 -9.33
CA GLY A 24 19.64 6.03 -9.93
C GLY A 24 19.59 4.61 -10.49
N GLN A 25 18.50 3.86 -10.29
CA GLN A 25 18.30 2.56 -10.92
C GLN A 25 17.53 2.68 -12.25
N GLN A 26 17.77 1.75 -13.18
CA GLN A 26 17.00 1.68 -14.42
C GLN A 26 15.61 1.10 -14.13
N VAL A 27 14.57 1.93 -14.26
CA VAL A 27 13.17 1.51 -14.03
C VAL A 27 12.37 1.55 -15.33
N ARG A 28 11.53 0.52 -15.54
CA ARG A 28 10.66 0.42 -16.73
C ARG A 28 9.40 1.28 -16.60
N ALA A 29 8.92 1.50 -15.38
CA ALA A 29 7.74 2.30 -15.10
C ALA A 29 8.02 3.78 -15.39
N LYS A 30 7.06 4.45 -16.04
CA LYS A 30 7.14 5.85 -16.42
C LYS A 30 5.83 6.56 -16.11
N TRP A 31 5.92 7.84 -15.79
CA TRP A 31 4.76 8.74 -15.68
C TRP A 31 4.17 9.05 -17.06
N ALA A 32 3.00 9.70 -17.09
CA ALA A 32 2.32 10.05 -18.34
C ALA A 32 3.14 11.00 -19.23
N ASP A 33 4.04 11.79 -18.64
CA ASP A 33 4.98 12.67 -19.33
C ASP A 33 6.26 11.94 -19.81
N GLY A 34 6.37 10.64 -19.57
CA GLY A 34 7.50 9.80 -19.97
C GLY A 34 8.67 9.79 -18.99
N THR A 35 8.63 10.57 -17.91
CA THR A 35 9.68 10.56 -16.88
C THR A 35 9.68 9.24 -16.09
N PRO A 36 10.85 8.70 -15.70
CA PRO A 36 10.90 7.46 -14.91
C PRO A 36 10.17 7.57 -13.58
N ALA A 37 9.32 6.57 -13.27
CA ALA A 37 8.55 6.53 -12.03
C ALA A 37 9.32 5.78 -10.92
N HIS A 38 10.13 6.51 -10.16
CA HIS A 38 10.87 5.97 -9.02
C HIS A 38 9.96 5.80 -7.79
N THR A 39 10.33 4.85 -6.93
CA THR A 39 9.64 4.51 -5.68
C THR A 39 10.58 4.50 -4.48
N ILE A 40 10.03 4.72 -3.29
CA ILE A 40 10.64 4.42 -1.99
C ILE A 40 9.89 3.21 -1.41
N LYS A 41 10.62 2.21 -0.89
CA LYS A 41 10.03 0.92 -0.48
C LYS A 41 10.65 0.36 0.79
N LYS A 42 9.90 -0.50 1.49
CA LYS A 42 10.39 -1.29 2.63
C LYS A 42 10.25 -2.78 2.35
N PHE A 43 11.28 -3.56 2.72
CA PHE A 43 11.29 -5.01 2.55
C PHE A 43 10.68 -5.71 3.77
N ALA A 44 10.01 -6.85 3.53
CA ALA A 44 9.51 -7.78 4.55
C ALA A 44 8.57 -7.16 5.62
N VAL A 45 7.58 -6.38 5.20
CA VAL A 45 6.53 -5.89 6.09
C VAL A 45 5.52 -7.01 6.41
N ILE A 46 5.13 -7.15 7.68
CA ILE A 46 4.14 -8.13 8.14
C ILE A 46 3.03 -7.41 8.90
N ASN A 47 1.80 -7.52 8.41
CA ASN A 47 0.59 -7.02 9.06
C ASN A 47 -0.22 -8.18 9.65
N ARG A 48 -0.79 -7.98 10.84
CA ARG A 48 -1.62 -8.98 11.52
C ARG A 48 -2.95 -8.36 11.88
N TYR A 49 -4.02 -9.12 11.66
CA TYR A 49 -5.39 -8.69 11.89
C TYR A 49 -6.13 -9.78 12.64
N ASP A 50 -6.90 -9.41 13.66
CA ASP A 50 -7.87 -10.29 14.29
C ASP A 50 -9.23 -10.07 13.62
N LEU A 51 -9.70 -11.09 12.90
CA LEU A 51 -10.96 -11.03 12.15
C LEU A 51 -12.20 -11.11 13.05
N ALA A 52 -12.06 -11.49 14.32
CA ALA A 52 -13.14 -11.45 15.28
C ALA A 52 -13.44 -10.01 15.76
N GLU A 53 -12.46 -9.10 15.68
CA GLU A 53 -12.59 -7.71 16.11
C GLU A 53 -13.15 -6.81 14.99
N GLU A 54 -12.57 -6.87 13.80
CA GLU A 54 -13.01 -6.06 12.66
C GLU A 54 -12.66 -6.70 11.30
N PHE A 55 -13.38 -6.28 10.26
CA PHE A 55 -13.00 -6.59 8.88
C PHE A 55 -11.89 -5.64 8.42
N PRO A 56 -10.72 -6.15 7.98
CA PRO A 56 -9.54 -5.34 7.72
C PRO A 56 -9.64 -4.58 6.38
N ILE A 57 -10.41 -3.50 6.39
CA ILE A 57 -10.57 -2.58 5.26
C ILE A 57 -10.24 -1.14 5.68
N LEU A 58 -9.59 -0.40 4.79
CA LEU A 58 -9.25 1.00 5.05
C LEU A 58 -10.50 1.87 5.10
N THR A 59 -10.58 2.78 6.07
CA THR A 59 -11.66 3.77 6.20
C THR A 59 -11.21 5.20 5.86
N LEU A 60 -9.92 5.42 5.59
CA LEU A 60 -9.36 6.71 5.17
C LEU A 60 -9.91 7.22 3.83
N ARG A 61 -10.36 6.32 2.95
CA ARG A 61 -10.97 6.62 1.66
C ARG A 61 -11.87 5.47 1.23
N LYS A 62 -12.82 5.76 0.33
CA LYS A 62 -13.64 4.70 -0.28
C LYS A 62 -12.75 3.72 -1.05
N ILE A 63 -12.89 2.44 -0.75
CA ILE A 63 -12.24 1.32 -1.45
C ILE A 63 -13.26 0.68 -2.39
N ASN A 64 -12.81 0.32 -3.61
CA ASN A 64 -13.63 -0.40 -4.58
C ASN A 64 -13.72 -1.90 -4.22
N TRP A 65 -14.43 -2.21 -3.13
CA TRP A 65 -14.54 -3.57 -2.62
C TRP A 65 -15.36 -4.48 -3.53
N GLN A 66 -16.33 -3.95 -4.29
CA GLN A 66 -17.11 -4.72 -5.26
C GLN A 66 -16.18 -5.31 -6.33
N GLY A 67 -15.33 -4.48 -6.95
CA GLY A 67 -14.38 -4.96 -7.94
C GLY A 67 -13.36 -5.96 -7.37
N ALA A 68 -12.98 -5.83 -6.11
CA ALA A 68 -12.11 -6.81 -5.44
C ALA A 68 -12.82 -8.16 -5.23
N ILE A 69 -14.12 -8.17 -4.95
CA ILE A 69 -14.92 -9.42 -4.87
C ILE A 69 -15.12 -10.01 -6.25
N ASP A 70 -15.44 -9.19 -7.25
CA ASP A 70 -15.59 -9.65 -8.64
C ASP A 70 -14.29 -10.31 -9.14
N GLU A 71 -13.11 -9.72 -8.85
CA GLU A 71 -11.80 -10.29 -9.18
C GLU A 71 -11.51 -11.60 -8.43
N LEU A 72 -11.95 -11.72 -7.17
CA LEU A 72 -11.78 -12.94 -6.38
C LEU A 72 -12.62 -14.11 -6.91
N LEU A 73 -13.80 -13.81 -7.48
CA LEU A 73 -14.78 -14.79 -7.95
C LEU A 73 -14.72 -15.03 -9.47
N TRP A 74 -13.78 -14.41 -10.17
CA TRP A 74 -13.64 -14.48 -11.62
C TRP A 74 -13.24 -15.86 -12.15
#